data_AF-A0A2N8NGA8-F1
#
_entry.id   AF-A0A2N8NGA8-F1
#
_cell.length_a   1.000
_cell.length_b   1.000
_cell.length_c   1.000
_cell.angle_alpha   90.00
_cell.angle_beta   90.00
_cell.angle_gamma   90.00
#
_symmetry.space_group_name_H-M   'P 1'
#
loop_
_entity.id
_entity.type
_entity.pdbx_description
1 polymer ?
#
loop_
_entity_poly.entity_id
_entity_poly.type
_entity_poly.pdbx_seq_one_letter_code
_entity_poly.pdbx_strand_id
1 'polypeptide(L)'
;FDADHKMFGYLMEKEVRAVEKVLNDINRPFTAIMGGSKVSSKIEIIENLLGKVDNLIICGGMTYTFMKALGGRIGNSICEDDKLDLALSLLEKAKARGVNLLLAHDSKIADSFSNDARTTYAPSNDIPDGWQG
;
A
#
# COMPACT_ATOMS: atom_id res chain seq x y z
N PHE A 1 15.74 -36.21 -7.98
CA PHE A 1 16.09 -35.44 -9.18
C PHE A 1 17.45 -34.84 -8.93
N ASP A 2 18.42 -35.06 -9.81
CA ASP A 2 19.71 -34.38 -9.74
C ASP A 2 19.59 -32.93 -10.23
N ALA A 3 20.70 -32.20 -10.24
CA ALA A 3 20.70 -30.78 -10.61
C ALA A 3 20.32 -30.53 -12.08
N ASP A 4 20.55 -31.51 -12.96
CA ASP A 4 20.39 -31.38 -14.41
C ASP A 4 19.03 -31.94 -14.89
N HIS A 5 18.37 -32.77 -14.08
CA HIS A 5 17.07 -33.38 -14.37
C HIS A 5 15.97 -32.80 -13.47
N LYS A 6 15.85 -31.48 -13.43
CA LYS A 6 14.77 -30.78 -12.72
C LYS A 6 14.23 -29.63 -13.57
N MET A 7 12.93 -29.39 -13.48
CA MET A 7 12.27 -28.26 -14.13
C MET A 7 11.16 -27.69 -13.23
N PHE A 8 10.77 -26.45 -13.50
CA PHE A 8 9.54 -25.91 -12.96
C PHE A 8 8.33 -26.53 -13.66
N GLY A 9 7.31 -26.89 -12.89
CA GLY A 9 6.00 -27.19 -13.48
C GLY A 9 5.41 -25.94 -14.13
N TYR A 10 4.55 -26.11 -15.14
CA TYR A 10 4.06 -25.00 -15.96
C TYR A 10 3.39 -23.85 -15.18
N LEU A 11 2.73 -24.13 -14.05
CA LEU A 11 2.11 -23.08 -13.24
C LEU A 11 3.18 -22.19 -12.61
N MET A 12 4.16 -22.80 -11.95
CA MET A 12 5.21 -22.06 -11.27
C MET A 12 6.17 -21.39 -12.26
N GLU A 13 6.45 -22.02 -13.41
CA GLU A 13 7.17 -21.36 -14.52
C GLU A 13 6.44 -20.09 -14.97
N LYS A 14 5.11 -20.13 -15.12
CA LYS A 14 4.31 -18.95 -15.50
C LYS A 14 4.34 -17.87 -14.42
N GLU A 15 4.26 -18.23 -13.14
CA GLU A 15 4.34 -17.27 -12.04
C GLU A 15 5.70 -16.58 -12.00
N VAL A 16 6.81 -17.33 -12.12
CA VAL A 16 8.17 -16.78 -12.17
C VAL A 16 8.32 -15.82 -13.36
N ARG A 17 7.88 -16.23 -14.56
CA ARG A 17 7.93 -15.37 -15.75
C ARG A 17 7.08 -14.10 -15.61
N ALA A 18 5.92 -14.19 -14.96
CA ALA A 18 5.07 -13.03 -14.71
C ALA A 18 5.77 -12.02 -13.77
N VAL A 19 6.41 -12.51 -12.71
CA VAL A 19 7.18 -11.68 -11.78
C VAL A 19 8.39 -11.05 -12.47
N GLU A 20 9.17 -11.84 -13.23
CA GLU A 20 10.33 -11.34 -13.98
C GLU A 20 9.95 -10.22 -14.95
N LYS A 21 8.84 -10.38 -15.69
CA LYS A 21 8.36 -9.37 -16.62
C LYS A 21 8.04 -8.05 -15.90
N VAL A 22 7.34 -8.12 -14.76
CA VAL A 22 6.98 -6.94 -13.96
C VAL A 22 8.21 -6.28 -13.31
N LEU A 23 9.28 -7.04 -13.05
CA LEU A 23 10.47 -6.53 -12.38
C LEU A 23 11.57 -6.01 -13.32
N ASN A 24 11.66 -6.53 -14.55
CA ASN A 24 12.81 -6.31 -15.44
C ASN A 24 12.41 -5.73 -16.83
N ASP A 25 11.20 -6.00 -17.32
CA ASP A 25 10.74 -5.57 -18.65
C ASP A 25 9.51 -4.65 -18.52
N ILE A 26 9.76 -3.47 -17.94
CA ILE A 26 8.73 -2.54 -17.52
C ILE A 26 8.34 -1.62 -18.68
N ASN A 27 7.12 -1.79 -19.18
CA ASN A 27 6.47 -0.79 -20.04
C ASN A 27 5.95 0.37 -19.19
N ARG A 28 6.35 1.60 -19.54
CA ARG A 28 5.96 2.81 -18.82
C ARG A 28 4.73 3.50 -19.45
N PRO A 29 3.84 4.13 -18.64
CA PRO A 29 3.94 4.30 -17.19
C PRO A 29 3.61 3.01 -16.42
N PHE A 30 4.43 2.68 -15.44
CA PHE A 30 4.25 1.54 -14.55
C PHE A 30 3.66 1.97 -13.22
N THR A 31 2.45 1.49 -12.96
CA THR A 31 1.70 1.80 -11.73
C THR A 31 1.60 0.55 -10.87
N ALA A 32 2.02 0.66 -9.62
CA ALA A 32 1.77 -0.36 -8.62
C ALA A 32 0.70 0.10 -7.63
N ILE A 33 -0.10 -0.85 -7.17
CA ILE A 33 -1.14 -0.64 -6.16
C ILE A 33 -0.82 -1.54 -4.98
N MET A 34 -0.65 -0.95 -3.80
CA MET A 34 -0.31 -1.64 -2.57
C MET A 34 -1.41 -1.40 -1.55
N GLY A 35 -2.22 -2.43 -1.33
CA GLY A 35 -3.23 -2.46 -0.28
C GLY A 35 -2.79 -3.27 0.94
N GLY A 36 -3.57 -3.17 2.00
CA GLY A 36 -3.39 -3.95 3.21
C GLY A 36 -3.77 -3.14 4.45
N SER A 37 -3.68 -3.77 5.61
CA SER A 37 -4.01 -3.16 6.89
C SER A 37 -2.78 -2.65 7.66
N LYS A 38 -1.58 -3.10 7.29
CA LYS A 38 -0.31 -2.81 7.97
C LYS A 38 0.79 -2.44 7.00
N VAL A 39 1.40 -1.28 7.19
CA VAL A 39 2.59 -0.80 6.48
C VAL A 39 3.76 -1.75 6.71
N SER A 40 3.94 -2.22 7.95
CA SER A 40 5.06 -3.09 8.35
C SER A 40 5.18 -4.36 7.50
N SER A 41 4.04 -4.93 7.11
CA SER A 41 4.00 -6.16 6.31
C SER A 41 4.39 -5.99 4.83
N LYS A 42 4.49 -4.74 4.35
CA LYS A 42 4.69 -4.42 2.92
C LYS A 42 5.90 -3.52 2.66
N ILE A 43 6.68 -3.18 3.68
CA ILE A 43 7.80 -2.23 3.57
C ILE A 43 8.77 -2.62 2.46
N GLU A 44 9.30 -3.85 2.52
CA GLU A 44 10.31 -4.32 1.57
C GLU A 44 9.80 -4.27 0.12
N ILE A 45 8.52 -4.59 -0.08
CA ILE A 45 7.88 -4.55 -1.39
C ILE A 45 7.75 -3.10 -1.87
N ILE A 46 7.30 -2.19 -1.01
CA ILE A 46 7.20 -0.75 -1.32
C ILE A 46 8.58 -0.20 -1.68
N GLU A 47 9.61 -0.46 -0.87
CA GLU A 47 10.96 0.03 -1.12
C GLU A 47 11.54 -0.47 -2.44
N ASN A 48 11.34 -1.75 -2.77
CA ASN A 48 11.76 -2.32 -4.04
C ASN A 48 11.01 -1.68 -5.22
N LEU A 49 9.69 -1.45 -5.07
CA LEU A 49 8.86 -0.84 -6.12
C LEU A 49 9.18 0.63 -6.34
N LEU A 50 9.54 1.40 -5.31
CA LEU A 50 9.93 2.81 -5.44
C LEU A 50 11.11 3.02 -6.41
N GLY A 51 11.95 2.01 -6.64
CA GLY A 51 13.01 2.06 -7.64
C GLY A 51 12.56 1.78 -9.08
N LYS A 52 11.29 1.42 -9.29
CA LYS A 52 10.81 0.85 -10.56
C LYS A 52 9.59 1.56 -11.12
N VAL A 53 8.63 1.89 -10.26
CA VAL A 53 7.32 2.43 -10.64
C VAL A 53 7.37 3.92 -10.97
N ASP A 54 6.46 4.37 -11.82
CA ASP A 54 6.16 5.80 -12.03
C ASP A 54 5.12 6.27 -11.00
N ASN A 55 4.12 5.42 -10.72
CA ASN A 55 3.07 5.70 -9.75
C ASN A 55 2.98 4.57 -8.70
N LEU A 56 2.82 4.95 -7.44
CA LEU A 56 2.55 4.02 -6.34
C LEU A 56 1.26 4.45 -5.63
N ILE A 57 0.23 3.61 -5.68
CA ILE A 57 -1.03 3.87 -4.97
C ILE A 57 -1.04 3.05 -3.68
N ILE A 58 -1.14 3.71 -2.53
CA ILE A 58 -1.36 3.07 -1.24
C ILE A 58 -2.85 3.10 -0.91
N CYS A 59 -3.42 1.94 -0.58
CA CYS A 59 -4.85 1.79 -0.31
C CYS A 59 -5.13 0.95 0.94
N GLY A 60 -6.39 0.94 1.38
CA GLY A 60 -6.82 0.16 2.54
C GLY A 60 -6.32 0.76 3.85
N GLY A 61 -6.38 -0.02 4.93
CA GLY A 61 -6.08 0.44 6.29
C GLY A 61 -4.70 1.07 6.46
N MET A 62 -3.69 0.62 5.72
CA MET A 62 -2.35 1.20 5.80
C MET A 62 -2.31 2.67 5.38
N THR A 63 -3.28 3.16 4.59
CA THR A 63 -3.42 4.59 4.24
C THR A 63 -3.51 5.46 5.48
N TYR A 64 -4.17 5.00 6.54
CA TYR A 64 -4.40 5.79 7.75
C TYR A 64 -3.11 6.00 8.56
N THR A 65 -2.15 5.08 8.50
CA THR A 65 -0.80 5.31 9.04
C THR A 65 -0.12 6.49 8.33
N PHE A 66 -0.23 6.59 7.00
CA PHE A 66 0.31 7.75 6.26
C PHE A 66 -0.45 9.03 6.57
N MET A 67 -1.78 8.99 6.62
CA MET A 67 -2.60 10.18 6.93
C MET A 67 -2.32 10.72 8.32
N LYS A 68 -2.22 9.84 9.32
CA LYS A 68 -1.87 10.22 10.69
C LYS A 68 -0.44 10.75 10.77
N ALA A 69 0.51 10.16 10.04
CA ALA A 69 1.89 10.64 9.99
C ALA A 69 2.01 12.04 9.38
N LEU A 70 1.13 12.38 8.43
CA LEU A 70 0.99 13.72 7.84
C LEU A 70 0.21 14.71 8.74
N GLY A 71 -0.16 14.31 9.96
CA GLY A 71 -0.89 15.15 10.91
C GLY A 71 -2.42 15.10 10.77
N GLY A 72 -2.95 14.19 9.97
CA GLY A 72 -4.39 13.99 9.79
C GLY A 72 -5.08 13.29 10.96
N ARG A 73 -6.39 13.48 11.07
CA ARG A 73 -7.25 12.77 12.02
C ARG A 73 -7.88 11.56 11.35
N ILE A 74 -7.73 10.39 11.96
CA ILE A 74 -8.17 9.11 11.38
C ILE A 74 -9.25 8.39 12.20
N GLY A 75 -9.81 9.05 13.22
CA GLY A 75 -10.75 8.42 14.17
C GLY A 75 -10.18 7.13 14.77
N ASN A 76 -10.97 6.07 14.71
CA ASN A 76 -10.64 4.72 15.17
C ASN A 76 -10.09 3.82 14.05
N SER A 77 -9.71 4.39 12.90
CA SER A 77 -9.19 3.60 11.77
C SER A 77 -7.88 2.90 12.12
N ILE A 78 -7.64 1.75 11.50
CA ILE A 78 -6.45 0.95 11.80
C ILE A 78 -5.16 1.73 11.47
N CYS A 79 -4.24 1.78 12.42
CA CYS A 79 -2.99 2.52 12.30
C CYS A 79 -1.85 1.80 13.03
N GLU A 80 -0.64 1.91 12.50
CA GLU A 80 0.59 1.48 13.18
C GLU A 80 1.32 2.71 13.70
N ASP A 81 1.01 3.12 14.94
CA ASP A 81 1.54 4.34 15.56
C ASP A 81 3.07 4.33 15.73
N ASP A 82 3.68 3.16 15.83
CA ASP A 82 5.13 2.98 15.89
C ASP A 82 5.81 3.04 14.50
N LYS A 83 5.03 3.28 13.43
CA LYS A 83 5.49 3.32 12.03
C LYS A 83 5.21 4.66 11.33
N LEU A 84 4.86 5.72 12.07
CA LEU A 84 4.61 7.04 11.48
C LEU A 84 5.87 7.63 10.83
N ASP A 85 7.02 7.56 11.51
CA ASP A 85 8.31 8.02 10.95
C ASP A 85 8.69 7.24 9.69
N LEU A 86 8.41 5.94 9.68
CA LEU A 86 8.63 5.10 8.52
C LEU A 86 7.73 5.55 7.35
N ALA A 87 6.45 5.82 7.58
CA ALA A 87 5.53 6.31 6.56
C ALA A 87 6.02 7.64 5.95
N LEU A 88 6.48 8.58 6.78
CA LEU A 88 7.10 9.83 6.32
C LEU A 88 8.36 9.56 5.48
N SER A 89 9.23 8.64 5.93
CA SER A 89 10.43 8.29 5.18
C SER A 89 10.12 7.72 3.80
N LEU A 90 9.03 6.97 3.65
CA LEU A 90 8.59 6.40 2.37
C LEU A 90 8.07 7.49 1.44
N LEU A 91 7.34 8.48 1.96
CA LEU A 91 6.90 9.65 1.20
C LEU A 91 8.09 10.46 0.68
N GLU A 92 9.08 10.72 1.52
CA GLU A 92 10.31 11.43 1.12
C GLU A 92 11.12 10.63 0.09
N LYS A 93 11.27 9.31 0.27
CA LYS A 93 11.93 8.43 -0.71
C LYS A 93 11.21 8.45 -2.06
N ALA A 94 9.88 8.42 -2.07
CA ALA A 94 9.09 8.49 -3.30
C ALA A 94 9.32 9.83 -4.02
N LYS A 95 9.24 10.94 -3.29
CA LYS A 95 9.51 12.29 -3.81
C LYS A 95 10.92 12.42 -4.37
N ALA A 96 11.94 11.94 -3.65
CA ALA A 96 13.33 11.96 -4.09
C ALA A 96 13.57 11.16 -5.38
N ARG A 97 12.76 10.13 -5.63
CA ARG A 97 12.84 9.27 -6.82
C ARG A 97 11.92 9.72 -7.96
N GLY A 98 11.16 10.80 -7.78
CA GLY A 98 10.17 11.25 -8.76
C GLY A 98 8.98 10.31 -8.91
N VAL A 99 8.73 9.44 -7.94
CA VAL A 99 7.57 8.54 -7.93
C VAL A 99 6.35 9.33 -7.47
N ASN A 100 5.27 9.24 -8.25
CA ASN A 100 3.98 9.77 -7.86
C ASN A 100 3.31 8.82 -6.85
N LEU A 101 3.53 9.08 -5.55
CA LEU A 101 2.89 8.33 -4.47
C LEU A 101 1.52 8.93 -4.16
N LEU A 102 0.48 8.13 -4.39
CA LEU A 102 -0.92 8.48 -4.22
C LEU A 102 -1.49 7.76 -2.99
N LEU A 103 -2.17 8.53 -2.14
CA LEU A 103 -2.94 8.02 -1.01
C LEU A 103 -4.44 8.22 -1.29
N ALA A 104 -5.32 7.39 -0.71
CA ALA A 104 -6.76 7.62 -0.81
C ALA A 104 -7.13 8.97 -0.18
N HIS A 105 -7.83 9.82 -0.91
CA HIS A 105 -8.19 11.17 -0.44
C HIS A 105 -9.40 11.15 0.50
N ASP A 106 -10.36 10.28 0.22
CA ASP A 106 -11.58 10.07 0.98
C ASP A 106 -11.81 8.58 1.28
N SER A 107 -12.58 8.35 2.34
CA SER A 107 -12.93 7.03 2.82
C SER A 107 -14.43 6.93 3.06
N LYS A 108 -15.00 5.76 2.77
CA LYS A 108 -16.27 5.39 3.36
C LYS A 108 -16.01 5.03 4.81
N ILE A 109 -16.64 5.73 5.73
CA ILE A 109 -16.45 5.55 7.18
C ILE A 109 -17.70 4.94 7.82
N ALA A 110 -17.48 4.23 8.93
CA ALA A 110 -18.50 3.59 9.73
C ALA A 110 -18.26 3.82 11.23
N ASP A 111 -19.33 3.85 12.03
CA ASP A 111 -19.23 3.96 13.49
C ASP A 111 -18.89 2.62 14.18
N SER A 112 -18.90 1.51 13.44
CA SER A 112 -18.45 0.19 13.91
C SER A 112 -18.07 -0.72 12.73
N PHE A 113 -17.32 -1.79 13.00
CA PHE A 113 -17.01 -2.83 12.00
C PHE A 113 -18.13 -3.88 11.97
N SER A 114 -19.27 -3.49 11.41
CA SER A 114 -20.49 -4.31 11.34
C SER A 114 -21.28 -4.02 10.07
N ASN A 115 -22.08 -4.99 9.62
CA ASN A 115 -23.01 -4.81 8.50
C ASN A 115 -24.13 -3.81 8.84
N ASP A 116 -24.43 -3.61 10.12
CA ASP A 116 -25.49 -2.71 10.61
C ASP A 116 -24.95 -1.32 10.99
N ALA A 117 -23.67 -1.06 10.75
CA ALA A 117 -23.05 0.21 11.11
C ALA A 117 -23.65 1.37 10.32
N ARG A 118 -23.73 2.55 10.95
CA ARG A 118 -24.03 3.78 10.21
C ARG A 118 -22.83 4.11 9.36
N THR A 119 -23.04 4.43 8.08
CA THR A 119 -21.96 4.78 7.16
C THR A 119 -22.14 6.18 6.57
N THR A 120 -21.03 6.84 6.31
CA THR A 120 -20.97 8.11 5.56
C THR A 120 -19.62 8.20 4.86
N TYR A 121 -19.32 9.33 4.20
CA TYR A 121 -18.02 9.61 3.63
C TYR A 121 -17.34 10.75 4.39
N ALA A 122 -16.02 10.67 4.51
CA ALA A 122 -15.18 11.73 5.06
C ALA A 122 -13.82 11.74 4.35
N PRO A 123 -13.08 12.87 4.35
CA PRO A 123 -11.68 12.88 3.97
C PRO A 123 -10.88 11.87 4.81
N SER A 124 -9.97 11.12 4.20
CA SER A 124 -9.18 10.10 4.91
C SER A 124 -8.21 10.70 5.95
N ASN A 125 -7.96 12.01 5.88
CA ASN A 125 -7.19 12.78 6.84
C ASN A 125 -8.06 13.57 7.83
N ASP A 126 -9.38 13.42 7.81
CA ASP A 126 -10.31 14.10 8.71
C ASP A 126 -11.52 13.24 9.10
N ILE A 127 -11.24 12.02 9.59
CA ILE A 127 -12.27 11.10 10.07
C ILE A 127 -12.67 11.46 11.51
N PRO A 128 -13.97 11.59 11.82
CA PRO A 128 -14.45 11.90 13.18
C PRO A 128 -14.08 10.82 14.22
N ASP A 129 -13.93 11.24 15.47
CA ASP A 129 -13.73 10.33 16.60
C ASP A 129 -14.89 9.33 16.72
N GLY A 130 -14.57 8.08 17.04
CA GLY A 130 -15.56 6.99 17.09
C GLY A 130 -15.87 6.35 15.73
N TRP A 131 -15.47 6.98 14.62
CA TRP A 131 -15.63 6.43 13.27
C TRP A 131 -14.34 5.82 12.75
N GLN A 132 -14.45 4.85 11.86
CA GLN A 132 -13.32 4.20 11.19
C GLN A 132 -13.62 4.05 9.70
N GLY A 133 -12.61 4.17 8.85
CA GLY A 133 -12.75 3.89 7.42
C GLY A 133 -12.06 2.61 6.96
#